data_AF-A0A0P4REI2-F1
#
_entry.id   AF-A0A0P4REI2-F1
#
_cell.length_a   1.000
_cell.length_b   1.000
_cell.length_c   1.000
_cell.angle_alpha   90.00
_cell.angle_beta   90.00
_cell.angle_gamma   90.00
#
_symmetry.space_group_name_H-M   'P 1'
#
loop_
_entity.id
_entity.type
_entity.pdbx_description
1 polymer ?
#
loop_
_entity_poly.entity_id
_entity_poly.type
_entity_poly.pdbx_seq_one_letter_code
_entity_poly.pdbx_strand_id
1 'polypeptide(L)'
;MRYTSAHTTGGAAAGAGRTAASGEPRTTTVTRLSPRFRGPRGTGRATALGAAALALALPLAACSAGGGSKAPTGGSSSSAAGSAPSPSQSPTVDPDAYRRALTGALRPLDSALRTVDGAREGGALDTALDSAARKAETAADALETVAAPDNALSGTSQLATALRALGQDLRSARGSGGRCATSPRVELDTAHGPQSVKEAARALKALGYDTSLRLPRTERAQHRRLANGAFVRDGSRGGLGRLTVNNGTSSDAVVTLTRGTRTAFSLYVRKGSKATVRSVNSGAYTVYFTTGEDWNGGKRSFTRGCSFEKFDDKANFRTVRVAGGTQYTVLTFTLNKVFGGNASTSTVPPGEFPS
;
A
#
# COMPACT_ATOMS: atom_id res chain seq x y z
N MET A 1 -23.06 -16.50 6.77
CA MET A 1 -23.36 -15.97 5.42
C MET A 1 -24.63 -16.63 4.89
N ARG A 2 -25.13 -16.29 3.70
CA ARG A 2 -26.27 -16.96 3.07
C ARG A 2 -25.91 -17.48 1.68
N TYR A 3 -26.35 -18.71 1.43
CA TYR A 3 -26.29 -19.40 0.15
C TYR A 3 -27.71 -19.77 -0.26
N THR A 4 -28.11 -19.43 -1.48
CA THR A 4 -29.43 -19.80 -2.02
C THR A 4 -29.27 -20.46 -3.37
N SER A 5 -29.93 -21.61 -3.54
CA SER A 5 -29.98 -22.36 -4.79
C SER A 5 -31.42 -22.37 -5.32
N ALA A 6 -31.58 -22.06 -6.60
CA ALA A 6 -32.83 -22.19 -7.32
C ALA A 6 -32.59 -22.88 -8.67
N HIS A 7 -33.63 -23.52 -9.20
CA HIS A 7 -33.64 -24.07 -10.56
C HIS A 7 -34.52 -23.21 -11.47
N THR A 8 -34.07 -22.93 -12.68
CA THR A 8 -34.83 -22.19 -13.69
C THR A 8 -34.95 -23.01 -14.95
N THR A 9 -36.15 -23.10 -15.52
CA THR A 9 -36.40 -23.72 -16.83
C THR A 9 -36.28 -22.67 -17.92
N GLY A 10 -35.31 -22.84 -18.83
CA GLY A 10 -35.23 -22.09 -20.08
C GLY A 10 -36.06 -22.79 -21.15
N GLY A 11 -37.17 -22.18 -21.56
CA GLY A 11 -37.96 -22.65 -22.70
C GLY A 11 -37.28 -22.27 -24.01
N ALA A 12 -37.08 -23.24 -24.90
CA ALA A 12 -36.86 -22.93 -26.31
C ALA A 12 -38.22 -22.48 -26.86
N ALA A 13 -38.32 -21.20 -27.26
CA ALA A 13 -39.42 -20.78 -28.10
C ALA A 13 -39.39 -21.66 -29.36
N ALA A 14 -40.45 -22.43 -29.58
CA ALA A 14 -40.63 -23.24 -30.77
C ALA A 14 -40.72 -22.31 -31.98
N GLY A 15 -39.60 -22.11 -32.67
CA GLY A 15 -39.56 -21.53 -34.00
C GLY A 15 -39.92 -22.61 -35.01
N ALA A 16 -41.11 -22.49 -35.59
CA ALA A 16 -41.62 -23.32 -36.67
C ALA A 16 -40.60 -23.45 -37.81
N GLY A 17 -40.51 -24.66 -38.37
CA GLY A 17 -39.57 -24.99 -39.43
C GLY A 17 -39.85 -24.26 -40.74
N ARG A 18 -38.80 -24.07 -41.53
CA ARG A 18 -38.83 -24.12 -42.99
C ARG A 18 -37.50 -24.66 -43.52
N THR A 19 -37.64 -25.85 -44.10
CA THR A 19 -36.90 -26.48 -45.20
C THR A 19 -35.63 -25.84 -45.76
N ALA A 20 -34.65 -26.72 -45.95
CA ALA A 20 -33.37 -26.53 -46.64
C ALA A 20 -33.50 -26.10 -48.10
N ALA A 21 -32.51 -25.33 -48.57
CA ALA A 21 -32.04 -25.34 -49.96
C ALA A 21 -30.54 -25.00 -49.99
N SER A 22 -29.82 -25.83 -50.72
CA SER A 22 -28.41 -25.84 -51.10
C SER A 22 -27.94 -24.64 -51.93
N GLY A 23 -26.66 -24.29 -51.84
CA GLY A 23 -25.97 -23.43 -52.83
C GLY A 23 -24.69 -22.78 -52.30
N GLU A 24 -23.54 -23.31 -52.70
CA GLU A 24 -22.18 -22.84 -52.41
C GLU A 24 -21.76 -21.63 -53.31
N PRO A 25 -20.50 -21.14 -53.30
CA PRO A 25 -20.07 -19.92 -52.62
C PRO A 25 -19.78 -18.74 -53.57
N ARG A 26 -19.79 -17.50 -53.05
CA ARG A 26 -19.12 -16.37 -53.71
C ARG A 26 -18.35 -15.48 -52.73
N THR A 27 -17.04 -15.52 -52.93
CA THR A 27 -16.00 -14.55 -52.56
C THR A 27 -16.43 -13.12 -52.92
N THR A 28 -16.33 -12.18 -51.98
CA THR A 28 -15.87 -10.80 -52.26
C THR A 28 -15.60 -10.02 -50.98
N THR A 29 -14.34 -9.61 -50.85
CA THR A 29 -13.89 -8.23 -50.61
C THR A 29 -14.14 -7.58 -49.23
N VAL A 30 -13.03 -7.49 -48.51
CA VAL A 30 -12.68 -6.57 -47.43
C VAL A 30 -13.07 -5.12 -47.75
N THR A 31 -13.74 -4.44 -46.83
CA THR A 31 -13.61 -2.98 -46.67
C THR A 31 -13.65 -2.62 -45.19
N ARG A 32 -12.47 -2.29 -44.65
CA ARG A 32 -12.30 -1.62 -43.37
C ARG A 32 -12.79 -0.18 -43.50
N LEU A 33 -13.71 0.24 -42.62
CA LEU A 33 -14.01 1.64 -42.40
C LEU A 33 -13.73 1.99 -40.93
N SER A 34 -12.59 2.65 -40.73
CA SER A 34 -12.22 3.36 -39.51
C SER A 34 -13.02 4.66 -39.41
N PRO A 35 -13.53 5.06 -38.23
CA PRO A 35 -13.86 6.45 -37.98
C PRO A 35 -12.66 7.18 -37.39
N ARG A 36 -12.35 8.30 -38.03
CA ARG A 36 -11.26 9.22 -37.76
C ARG A 36 -11.48 9.99 -36.46
N PHE A 37 -10.36 10.27 -35.80
CA PHE A 37 -10.14 11.33 -34.82
C PHE A 37 -10.81 12.64 -35.22
N ARG A 38 -11.50 13.28 -34.26
CA ARG A 38 -11.84 14.72 -34.31
C ARG A 38 -11.31 15.38 -33.04
N GLY A 39 -10.25 16.17 -33.22
CA GLY A 39 -9.69 17.07 -32.21
C GLY A 39 -10.39 18.43 -32.17
N PRO A 40 -9.94 19.35 -31.28
CA PRO A 40 -10.81 20.13 -30.39
C PRO A 40 -10.86 21.63 -30.73
N ARG A 41 -11.87 22.36 -30.23
CA ARG A 41 -11.87 23.83 -30.12
C ARG A 41 -12.79 24.35 -29.00
N GLY A 42 -12.31 25.38 -28.29
CA GLY A 42 -13.11 26.31 -27.47
C GLY A 42 -12.77 26.28 -25.98
N THR A 43 -11.65 26.86 -25.51
CA THR A 43 -11.51 28.22 -24.94
C THR A 43 -12.58 28.65 -23.93
N GLY A 44 -12.17 28.94 -22.69
CA GLY A 44 -12.96 29.81 -21.81
C GLY A 44 -12.65 29.75 -20.32
N ARG A 45 -11.81 30.68 -19.87
CA ARG A 45 -11.81 31.37 -18.56
C ARG A 45 -11.19 30.67 -17.34
N ALA A 46 -9.99 31.18 -17.02
CA ALA A 46 -9.43 31.27 -15.69
C ALA A 46 -10.19 32.30 -14.84
N THR A 47 -10.39 31.98 -13.57
CA THR A 47 -10.54 32.95 -12.47
C THR A 47 -9.85 32.38 -11.24
N ALA A 48 -8.86 33.13 -10.75
CA ALA A 48 -8.20 32.96 -9.47
C ALA A 48 -9.08 33.51 -8.32
N LEU A 49 -8.79 33.07 -7.09
CA LEU A 49 -9.08 33.63 -5.75
C LEU A 49 -9.28 32.42 -4.81
N GLY A 50 -8.70 32.30 -3.62
CA GLY A 50 -7.84 33.17 -2.83
C GLY A 50 -7.35 32.35 -1.62
N ALA A 51 -6.17 32.69 -1.13
CA ALA A 51 -5.56 32.12 0.05
C ALA A 51 -6.26 32.59 1.32
N ALA A 52 -6.37 31.72 2.32
CA ALA A 52 -6.52 32.11 3.72
C ALA A 52 -5.81 31.07 4.60
N ALA A 53 -4.60 31.43 5.03
CA ALA A 53 -3.87 30.77 6.09
C ALA A 53 -4.42 31.26 7.43
N LEU A 54 -4.82 30.35 8.31
CA LEU A 54 -5.03 30.66 9.73
C LEU A 54 -3.89 30.04 10.52
N ALA A 55 -2.97 30.89 10.95
CA ALA A 55 -1.96 30.60 11.94
C ALA A 55 -2.60 30.72 13.33
N LEU A 56 -2.62 29.61 14.09
CA LEU A 56 -2.97 29.60 15.51
C LEU A 56 -1.68 29.48 16.31
N ALA A 57 -1.20 30.63 16.77
CA ALA A 57 -0.14 30.74 17.77
C ALA A 57 -0.74 30.46 19.16
N LEU A 58 -0.13 29.53 19.90
CA LEU A 58 -0.39 29.29 21.32
C LEU A 58 0.86 29.71 22.10
N PRO A 59 0.72 30.51 23.18
CA PRO A 59 1.84 31.14 23.87
C PRO A 59 2.58 30.19 24.83
N LEU A 60 3.90 30.39 24.91
CA LEU A 60 4.78 29.80 25.91
C LEU A 60 4.43 30.33 27.31
N ALA A 61 4.11 29.42 28.23
CA ALA A 61 4.07 29.70 29.66
C ALA A 61 5.50 29.71 30.21
N ALA A 62 5.98 30.89 30.59
CA ALA A 62 7.17 31.10 31.38
C ALA A 62 6.84 30.87 32.86
N CYS A 63 7.45 29.87 33.50
CA CYS A 63 7.47 29.75 34.94
C CYS A 63 8.83 30.24 35.46
N SER A 64 8.83 31.50 35.92
CA SER A 64 9.83 32.04 36.83
C SER A 64 9.45 31.62 38.25
N ALA A 65 10.40 31.02 38.98
CA ALA A 65 10.30 30.84 40.41
C ALA A 65 11.59 31.37 41.05
N GLY A 66 11.49 32.59 41.58
CA GLY A 66 12.46 33.15 42.50
C GLY A 66 12.21 32.64 43.93
N GLY A 67 13.28 32.45 44.68
CA GLY A 67 13.25 32.11 46.10
C GLY A 67 14.65 32.25 46.67
N GLY A 68 14.94 33.41 47.26
CA GLY A 68 16.25 33.74 47.80
C GLY A 68 16.57 33.04 49.11
N SER A 69 17.85 32.98 49.46
CA SER A 69 18.33 32.84 50.84
C SER A 69 19.75 33.37 50.99
N LYS A 70 19.79 34.53 51.68
CA LYS A 70 20.79 35.13 52.58
C LYS A 70 22.19 34.48 52.74
N ALA A 71 23.19 35.37 52.69
CA ALA A 71 24.57 35.20 53.16
C ALA A 71 24.67 34.97 54.69
N PRO A 72 25.87 34.65 55.21
CA PRO A 72 26.71 35.75 55.71
C PRO A 72 28.24 35.63 55.45
N THR A 73 28.80 36.82 55.19
CA THR A 73 30.10 37.40 55.61
C THR A 73 31.33 36.55 55.96
N GLY A 74 32.46 36.92 55.34
CA GLY A 74 33.68 37.23 56.08
C GLY A 74 34.98 36.73 55.45
N GLY A 75 35.83 37.63 54.95
CA GLY A 75 37.23 37.32 54.66
C GLY A 75 37.86 38.17 53.56
N SER A 76 38.26 39.41 53.89
CA SER A 76 39.16 40.23 53.07
C SER A 76 40.57 39.64 53.06
N SER A 77 41.22 39.59 51.89
CA SER A 77 42.54 40.23 51.69
C SER A 77 43.13 39.97 50.29
N SER A 78 43.69 41.04 49.75
CA SER A 78 44.87 41.09 48.87
C SER A 78 44.68 41.05 47.35
N SER A 79 44.87 42.25 46.82
CA SER A 79 45.20 42.61 45.45
C SER A 79 46.39 41.81 44.89
N ALA A 80 46.20 41.22 43.72
CA ALA A 80 47.28 40.97 42.78
C ALA A 80 46.75 41.21 41.37
N ALA A 81 47.31 42.23 40.72
CA ALA A 81 47.18 42.44 39.30
C ALA A 81 47.78 41.24 38.56
N GLY A 82 47.09 40.73 37.54
CA GLY A 82 47.67 39.73 36.66
C GLY A 82 46.63 38.98 35.84
N SER A 83 46.65 39.25 34.55
CA SER A 83 46.09 38.43 33.48
C SER A 83 44.60 38.62 33.20
N ALA A 84 44.33 39.47 32.21
CA ALA A 84 43.12 39.38 31.40
C ALA A 84 42.95 37.93 30.90
N PRO A 85 41.75 37.33 31.01
CA PRO A 85 41.51 36.06 30.37
C PRO A 85 41.49 36.28 28.86
N SER A 86 42.53 35.82 28.16
CA SER A 86 42.45 35.60 26.72
C SER A 86 41.27 34.67 26.44
N PRO A 87 40.25 35.06 25.65
CA PRO A 87 39.22 34.14 25.21
C PRO A 87 39.80 33.30 24.06
N SER A 88 40.69 32.37 24.39
CA SER A 88 41.08 31.30 23.47
C SER A 88 40.26 30.06 23.80
N GLN A 89 38.94 30.13 23.63
CA GLN A 89 38.16 28.92 23.39
C GLN A 89 38.31 28.58 21.92
N SER A 90 39.45 28.01 21.56
CA SER A 90 39.53 27.18 20.36
C SER A 90 38.43 26.11 20.49
N PRO A 91 37.62 25.83 19.46
CA PRO A 91 36.66 24.75 19.56
C PRO A 91 37.43 23.47 19.92
N THR A 92 37.04 22.82 21.01
CA THR A 92 37.68 21.61 21.57
C THR A 92 37.77 20.45 20.56
N VAL A 93 37.04 20.55 19.45
CA VAL A 93 37.08 19.63 18.32
C VAL A 93 37.24 20.41 17.02
N ASP A 94 38.19 19.99 16.18
CA ASP A 94 38.37 20.53 14.82
C ASP A 94 37.09 20.30 13.98
N PRO A 95 36.42 21.38 13.51
CA PRO A 95 35.22 21.27 12.67
C PRO A 95 35.45 20.49 11.36
N ASP A 96 36.65 20.51 10.80
CA ASP A 96 37.01 19.74 9.59
C ASP A 96 37.14 18.24 9.90
N ALA A 97 37.66 17.88 11.07
CA ALA A 97 37.70 16.51 11.55
C ALA A 97 36.28 15.95 11.76
N TYR A 98 35.38 16.73 12.37
CA TYR A 98 33.99 16.33 12.54
C TYR A 98 33.27 16.16 11.19
N ARG A 99 33.46 17.08 10.23
CA ARG A 99 32.90 16.94 8.86
C ARG A 99 33.33 15.64 8.17
N ARG A 100 34.61 15.27 8.28
CA ARG A 100 35.13 14.00 7.74
C ARG A 100 34.52 12.78 8.42
N ALA A 101 34.40 12.81 9.74
CA ALA A 101 33.80 11.73 10.52
C ALA A 101 32.31 11.54 10.20
N LEU A 102 31.54 12.64 10.14
CA LEU A 102 30.13 12.65 9.74
C LEU A 102 29.94 12.06 8.34
N THR A 103 30.76 12.48 7.38
CA THR A 103 30.72 11.94 6.02
C THR A 103 31.10 10.45 5.97
N GLY A 104 32.08 10.03 6.77
CA GLY A 104 32.50 8.64 6.88
C GLY A 104 31.39 7.73 7.43
N ALA A 105 30.68 8.20 8.47
CA ALA A 105 29.58 7.47 9.09
C ALA A 105 28.36 7.34 8.17
N LEU A 106 28.00 8.39 7.43
CA LEU A 106 26.78 8.42 6.61
C LEU A 106 26.93 7.79 5.22
N ARG A 107 28.14 7.72 4.66
CA ARG A 107 28.37 7.25 3.27
C ARG A 107 27.90 5.80 3.01
N PRO A 108 28.12 4.82 3.89
CA PRO A 108 27.58 3.47 3.70
C PRO A 108 26.06 3.45 3.68
N LEU A 109 25.41 4.27 4.51
CA LEU A 109 23.97 4.40 4.55
C LEU A 109 23.45 5.06 3.27
N ASP A 110 24.04 6.17 2.82
CA ASP A 110 23.60 6.85 1.58
C ASP A 110 23.63 5.91 0.37
N SER A 111 24.70 5.11 0.24
CA SER A 111 24.80 4.08 -0.81
C SER A 111 23.68 3.03 -0.71
N ALA A 112 23.37 2.57 0.52
CA ALA A 112 22.28 1.62 0.74
C ALA A 112 20.91 2.20 0.41
N LEU A 113 20.63 3.46 0.79
CA LEU A 113 19.36 4.14 0.49
C LEU A 113 19.19 4.39 -1.02
N ARG A 114 20.26 4.67 -1.76
CA ARG A 114 20.22 4.73 -3.23
C ARG A 114 19.89 3.38 -3.85
N THR A 115 20.38 2.30 -3.26
CA THR A 115 20.06 0.92 -3.69
C THR A 115 18.58 0.62 -3.47
N VAL A 116 18.01 1.03 -2.33
CA VAL A 116 16.55 0.98 -2.10
C VAL A 116 15.82 1.73 -3.21
N ASP A 117 16.30 2.91 -3.59
CA ASP A 117 15.62 3.72 -4.58
C ASP A 117 15.61 3.13 -5.99
N GLY A 118 16.66 2.38 -6.36
CA GLY A 118 16.79 1.67 -7.63
C GLY A 118 16.16 0.27 -7.65
N ALA A 119 15.85 -0.31 -6.50
CA ALA A 119 15.30 -1.65 -6.40
C ALA A 119 13.85 -1.73 -6.92
N ARG A 120 13.56 -2.83 -7.63
CA ARG A 120 12.20 -3.18 -8.05
C ARG A 120 11.42 -3.79 -6.88
N GLU A 121 10.11 -3.57 -6.85
CA GLU A 121 9.17 -4.16 -5.89
C GLU A 121 9.34 -5.68 -5.75
N GLY A 122 9.16 -6.19 -4.52
CA GLY A 122 9.38 -7.60 -4.15
C GLY A 122 10.73 -7.82 -3.46
N GLY A 123 11.26 -9.04 -3.54
CA GLY A 123 12.41 -9.46 -2.72
C GLY A 123 13.68 -8.63 -2.87
N ALA A 124 13.90 -8.00 -4.03
CA ALA A 124 15.03 -7.09 -4.24
C ALA A 124 14.91 -5.81 -3.40
N LEU A 125 13.71 -5.21 -3.35
CA LEU A 125 13.42 -4.07 -2.49
C LEU A 125 13.53 -4.45 -1.01
N ASP A 126 12.99 -5.61 -0.63
CA ASP A 126 13.03 -6.10 0.76
C ASP A 126 14.47 -6.28 1.26
N THR A 127 15.35 -6.82 0.41
CA THR A 127 16.78 -6.98 0.72
C THR A 127 17.49 -5.63 0.81
N ALA A 128 17.16 -4.69 -0.08
CA ALA A 128 17.73 -3.35 -0.04
C ALA A 128 17.32 -2.60 1.24
N LEU A 129 16.06 -2.74 1.68
CA LEU A 129 15.53 -2.15 2.92
C LEU A 129 16.25 -2.71 4.15
N ASP A 130 16.42 -4.04 4.24
CA ASP A 130 17.16 -4.66 5.34
C ASP A 130 18.61 -4.17 5.41
N SER A 131 19.27 -4.05 4.26
CA SER A 131 20.64 -3.55 4.17
C SER A 131 20.72 -2.09 4.63
N ALA A 132 19.81 -1.24 4.14
CA ALA A 132 19.73 0.16 4.54
C ALA A 132 19.43 0.32 6.03
N ALA A 133 18.54 -0.50 6.61
CA ALA A 133 18.22 -0.47 8.03
C ALA A 133 19.45 -0.76 8.90
N ARG A 134 20.21 -1.82 8.58
CA ARG A 134 21.45 -2.16 9.30
C ARG A 134 22.49 -1.04 9.19
N LYS A 135 22.63 -0.44 8.00
CA LYS A 135 23.55 0.69 7.81
C LYS A 135 23.10 1.93 8.56
N ALA A 136 21.80 2.13 8.77
CA ALA A 136 21.27 3.25 9.55
C ALA A 136 21.61 3.09 11.02
N GLU A 137 21.50 1.87 11.56
CA GLU A 137 21.93 1.54 12.93
C GLU A 137 23.44 1.72 13.10
N THR A 138 24.26 1.18 12.19
CA THR A 138 25.72 1.37 12.23
C THR A 138 26.11 2.85 12.16
N ALA A 139 25.42 3.64 11.33
CA ALA A 139 25.67 5.07 11.25
C ALA A 139 25.27 5.80 12.54
N ALA A 140 24.14 5.43 13.16
CA ALA A 140 23.74 5.99 14.45
C ALA A 140 24.76 5.72 15.54
N ASP A 141 25.27 4.49 15.65
CA ASP A 141 26.27 4.11 16.66
C ASP A 141 27.61 4.83 16.42
N ALA A 142 27.99 5.04 15.16
CA ALA A 142 29.16 5.84 14.82
C ALA A 142 28.99 7.33 15.18
N LEU A 143 27.78 7.88 15.07
CA LEU A 143 27.50 9.27 15.44
C LEU A 143 27.41 9.49 16.95
N GLU A 144 27.16 8.46 17.75
CA GLU A 144 27.21 8.58 19.21
C GLU A 144 28.63 8.58 19.76
N THR A 145 29.56 7.97 19.03
CA THR A 145 30.97 7.86 19.44
C THR A 145 31.84 8.97 18.85
N VAL A 146 31.32 9.76 17.91
CA VAL A 146 32.06 10.87 17.31
C VAL A 146 32.15 12.06 18.26
N ALA A 147 33.36 12.61 18.42
CA ALA A 147 33.52 13.89 19.09
C ALA A 147 32.92 15.00 18.22
N ALA A 148 31.83 15.62 18.68
CA ALA A 148 31.19 16.75 18.00
C ALA A 148 31.52 18.07 18.72
N PRO A 149 31.71 19.18 17.98
CA PRO A 149 31.84 20.50 18.58
C PRO A 149 30.54 20.93 19.28
N ASP A 150 30.64 21.82 20.27
CA ASP A 150 29.52 22.14 21.19
C ASP A 150 28.25 22.61 20.49
N ASN A 151 28.41 23.38 19.41
CA ASN A 151 27.30 23.84 18.58
C ASN A 151 26.57 22.71 17.83
N ALA A 152 27.23 21.57 17.60
CA ALA A 152 26.73 20.43 16.83
C ALA A 152 26.33 19.22 17.70
N LEU A 153 26.65 19.21 19.01
CA LEU A 153 26.36 18.08 19.91
C LEU A 153 24.89 17.67 19.87
N SER A 154 23.97 18.64 20.04
CA SER A 154 22.53 18.37 20.03
C SER A 154 22.03 17.90 18.66
N GLY A 155 22.54 18.47 17.56
CA GLY A 155 22.17 18.03 16.20
C GLY A 155 22.68 16.62 15.89
N THR A 156 23.86 16.27 16.40
CA THR A 156 24.47 14.94 16.22
C THR A 156 23.67 13.86 16.94
N SER A 157 23.28 14.10 18.19
CA SER A 157 22.45 13.16 18.96
C SER A 157 21.06 13.01 18.36
N GLN A 158 20.43 14.11 17.94
CA GLN A 158 19.15 14.08 17.22
C GLN A 158 19.24 13.28 15.92
N LEU A 159 20.33 13.45 15.15
CA LEU A 159 20.54 12.68 13.93
C LEU A 159 20.72 11.18 14.24
N ALA A 160 21.51 10.82 15.25
CA ALA A 160 21.69 9.42 15.66
C ALA A 160 20.34 8.77 16.03
N THR A 161 19.51 9.45 16.84
CA THR A 161 18.15 8.99 17.17
C THR A 161 17.27 8.85 15.92
N ALA A 162 17.30 9.85 15.04
CA ALA A 162 16.51 9.82 13.80
C ALA A 162 16.94 8.68 12.86
N LEU A 163 18.23 8.35 12.79
CA LEU A 163 18.74 7.24 12.00
C LEU A 163 18.30 5.87 12.56
N ARG A 164 18.22 5.72 13.89
CA ARG A 164 17.65 4.50 14.48
C ARG A 164 16.16 4.36 14.18
N ALA A 165 15.41 5.45 14.30
CA ALA A 165 13.99 5.47 13.92
C ALA A 165 13.82 5.12 12.44
N LEU A 166 14.65 5.67 11.56
CA LEU A 166 14.67 5.30 10.13
C LEU A 166 14.96 3.81 9.93
N GLY A 167 15.94 3.24 10.65
CA GLY A 167 16.27 1.82 10.57
C GLY A 167 15.10 0.91 11.01
N GLN A 168 14.35 1.33 12.03
CA GLN A 168 13.13 0.64 12.46
C GLN A 168 12.02 0.75 11.41
N ASP A 169 11.79 1.95 10.86
CA ASP A 169 10.78 2.19 9.84
C ASP A 169 11.06 1.43 8.54
N LEU A 170 12.32 1.35 8.12
CA LEU A 170 12.74 0.57 6.95
C LEU A 170 12.45 -0.93 7.13
N ARG A 171 12.67 -1.46 8.34
CA ARG A 171 12.35 -2.87 8.68
C ARG A 171 10.85 -3.09 8.74
N SER A 172 10.11 -2.19 9.38
CA SER A 172 8.65 -2.26 9.48
C SER A 172 7.97 -2.17 8.11
N ALA A 173 8.45 -1.29 7.23
CA ALA A 173 7.89 -1.06 5.90
C ALA A 173 7.96 -2.29 4.98
N ARG A 174 8.94 -3.17 5.17
CA ARG A 174 9.01 -4.47 4.48
C ARG A 174 7.76 -5.33 4.76
N GLY A 175 7.21 -5.25 5.97
CA GLY A 175 6.12 -6.09 6.42
C GLY A 175 6.46 -7.60 6.39
N SER A 176 5.44 -8.44 6.53
CA SER A 176 5.57 -9.90 6.45
C SER A 176 5.63 -10.44 5.01
N GLY A 177 5.60 -9.56 4.01
CA GLY A 177 5.46 -9.95 2.60
C GLY A 177 4.13 -10.67 2.31
N GLY A 178 3.98 -11.18 1.09
CA GLY A 178 2.86 -12.04 0.71
C GLY A 178 1.76 -11.37 -0.12
N ARG A 179 0.61 -12.06 -0.23
CA ARG A 179 -0.49 -11.69 -1.15
C ARG A 179 -1.22 -10.41 -0.73
N CYS A 180 -1.25 -10.10 0.57
CA CYS A 180 -1.81 -8.87 1.13
C CYS A 180 -0.69 -8.01 1.71
N ALA A 181 0.06 -7.34 0.82
CA ALA A 181 1.13 -6.46 1.25
C ALA A 181 1.07 -5.14 0.49
N THR A 182 1.02 -4.05 1.24
CA THR A 182 1.31 -2.70 0.76
C THR A 182 2.73 -2.66 0.21
N SER A 183 2.99 -1.79 -0.78
CA SER A 183 4.37 -1.51 -1.16
C SER A 183 5.11 -0.89 0.03
N PRO A 184 6.35 -1.32 0.34
CA PRO A 184 7.16 -0.67 1.34
C PRO A 184 7.35 0.83 1.12
N ARG A 185 7.29 1.30 -0.14
CA ARG A 185 7.40 2.73 -0.47
C ARG A 185 6.20 3.55 0.00
N VAL A 186 5.03 2.92 0.12
CA VAL A 186 3.83 3.56 0.66
C VAL A 186 3.86 3.57 2.17
N GLU A 187 4.30 2.48 2.81
CA GLU A 187 4.48 2.44 4.27
C GLU A 187 5.48 3.50 4.74
N LEU A 188 6.59 3.67 4.01
CA LEU A 188 7.60 4.72 4.27
C LEU A 188 7.08 6.15 4.08
N ASP A 189 6.01 6.37 3.30
CA ASP A 189 5.42 7.71 3.13
C ASP A 189 4.77 8.21 4.42
N THR A 190 4.24 7.29 5.23
CA THR A 190 3.58 7.59 6.52
C THR A 190 4.52 7.48 7.72
N ALA A 191 5.74 6.96 7.51
CA ALA A 191 6.74 6.75 8.55
C ALA A 191 7.34 8.08 9.05
N HIS A 192 7.68 8.13 10.34
CA HIS A 192 8.19 9.36 10.97
C HIS A 192 9.72 9.50 10.85
N GLY A 193 10.47 8.41 10.84
CA GLY A 193 11.92 8.37 10.76
C GLY A 193 12.49 9.13 9.55
N PRO A 194 12.00 8.93 8.31
CA PRO A 194 12.44 9.72 7.16
C PRO A 194 12.24 11.22 7.34
N GLN A 195 11.19 11.65 8.05
CA GLN A 195 10.94 13.06 8.32
C GLN A 195 11.89 13.59 9.41
N SER A 196 12.07 12.86 10.51
CA SER A 196 13.02 13.21 11.58
C SER A 196 14.45 13.34 11.06
N VAL A 197 14.87 12.46 10.13
CA VAL A 197 16.20 12.53 9.51
C VAL A 197 16.35 13.79 8.66
N LYS A 198 15.32 14.20 7.90
CA LYS A 198 15.36 15.46 7.13
C LYS A 198 15.50 16.68 8.05
N GLU A 199 14.83 16.66 9.19
CA GLU A 199 14.86 17.77 10.15
C GLU A 199 16.23 17.88 10.83
N ALA A 200 16.76 16.76 11.35
CA ALA A 200 18.09 16.72 11.96
C ALA A 200 19.21 17.09 10.95
N ALA A 201 19.10 16.59 9.72
CA ALA A 201 20.00 16.95 8.61
C ALA A 201 19.98 18.46 8.32
N ARG A 202 18.79 19.09 8.31
CA ARG A 202 18.66 20.54 8.09
C ARG A 202 19.26 21.36 9.24
N ALA A 203 19.07 20.91 10.48
CA ALA A 203 19.65 21.57 11.66
C ALA A 203 21.19 21.57 11.60
N LEU A 204 21.81 20.43 11.29
CA LEU A 204 23.26 20.32 11.12
C LEU A 204 23.77 21.13 9.91
N LYS A 205 23.02 21.13 8.81
CA LYS A 205 23.37 21.92 7.62
C LYS A 205 23.35 23.42 7.89
N ALA A 206 22.41 23.91 8.70
CA ALA A 206 22.35 25.33 9.11
C ALA A 206 23.60 25.75 9.91
N LEU A 207 24.27 24.80 10.55
CA LEU A 207 25.52 24.99 11.28
C LEU A 207 26.78 24.78 10.41
N GLY A 208 26.62 24.54 9.10
CA GLY A 208 27.73 24.30 8.16
C GLY A 208 28.17 22.85 8.03
N TYR A 209 27.44 21.89 8.62
CA TYR A 209 27.73 20.46 8.52
C TYR A 209 26.77 19.80 7.53
N ASP A 210 27.21 19.57 6.30
CA ASP A 210 26.38 18.92 5.28
C ASP A 210 26.27 17.41 5.54
N THR A 211 25.04 16.93 5.70
CA THR A 211 24.70 15.52 5.77
C THR A 211 24.21 15.09 4.39
N SER A 212 25.12 14.66 3.53
CA SER A 212 24.81 14.17 2.19
C SER A 212 24.10 12.81 2.24
N LEU A 213 22.80 12.81 2.57
CA LEU A 213 21.96 11.62 2.68
C LEU A 213 20.73 11.74 1.77
N ARG A 214 20.64 10.85 0.77
CA ARG A 214 19.48 10.79 -0.12
C ARG A 214 18.49 9.73 0.36
N LEU A 215 17.39 10.17 0.95
CA LEU A 215 16.32 9.28 1.39
C LEU A 215 15.63 8.57 0.20
N PRO A 216 15.12 7.34 0.39
CA PRO A 216 14.42 6.60 -0.65
C PRO A 216 13.16 7.33 -1.12
N ARG A 217 12.77 7.15 -2.40
CA ARG A 217 11.48 7.65 -2.88
C ARG A 217 10.32 6.90 -2.20
N THR A 218 9.38 7.67 -1.68
CA THR A 218 8.10 7.18 -1.16
C THR A 218 7.01 7.27 -2.22
N GLU A 219 5.93 6.53 -2.03
CA GLU A 219 4.75 6.54 -2.90
C GLU A 219 3.51 6.84 -2.08
N ARG A 220 2.58 7.62 -2.63
CA ARG A 220 1.31 7.88 -1.92
C ARG A 220 0.41 6.65 -1.96
N ALA A 221 -0.28 6.40 -0.85
CA ALA A 221 -1.32 5.40 -0.80
C ALA A 221 -2.39 5.68 -1.89
N GLN A 222 -2.73 4.64 -2.65
CA GLN A 222 -3.78 4.69 -3.66
C GLN A 222 -5.02 3.94 -3.19
N HIS A 223 -6.14 4.18 -3.88
CA HIS A 223 -7.40 3.45 -3.72
C HIS A 223 -7.86 2.90 -5.06
N ARG A 224 -7.03 2.07 -5.69
CA ARG A 224 -7.34 1.46 -6.99
C ARG A 224 -8.46 0.43 -6.86
N ARG A 225 -9.34 0.36 -7.85
CA ARG A 225 -10.49 -0.57 -7.87
C ARG A 225 -10.79 -0.97 -9.31
N LEU A 226 -11.23 -2.21 -9.54
CA LEU A 226 -11.76 -2.61 -10.84
C LEU A 226 -13.23 -2.19 -11.00
N ALA A 227 -13.75 -2.29 -12.23
CA ALA A 227 -15.18 -2.21 -12.47
C ALA A 227 -15.92 -3.34 -11.73
N ASN A 228 -17.13 -3.07 -11.25
CA ASN A 228 -17.95 -4.10 -10.61
C ASN A 228 -18.32 -5.18 -11.64
N GLY A 229 -18.13 -6.45 -11.29
CA GLY A 229 -18.35 -7.58 -12.19
C GLY A 229 -17.21 -7.81 -13.19
N ALA A 230 -16.08 -7.11 -13.08
CA ALA A 230 -14.92 -7.36 -13.93
C ALA A 230 -14.31 -8.75 -13.63
N PHE A 231 -13.96 -9.49 -14.66
CA PHE A 231 -13.22 -10.74 -14.51
C PHE A 231 -11.75 -10.44 -14.23
N VAL A 232 -11.26 -10.87 -13.07
CA VAL A 232 -9.82 -10.90 -12.76
C VAL A 232 -9.15 -12.06 -13.50
N ARG A 233 -9.88 -13.18 -13.60
CA ARG A 233 -9.52 -14.33 -14.41
C ARG A 233 -10.76 -14.80 -15.12
N ASP A 234 -10.69 -14.85 -16.44
CA ASP A 234 -11.71 -15.48 -17.25
C ASP A 234 -11.25 -16.89 -17.66
N GLY A 235 -12.15 -17.86 -17.61
CA GLY A 235 -11.91 -19.22 -18.05
C GLY A 235 -13.03 -19.68 -18.96
N SER A 236 -12.91 -20.89 -19.52
CA SER A 236 -13.92 -21.39 -20.45
C SER A 236 -15.29 -21.50 -19.77
N ARG A 237 -16.24 -20.69 -20.24
CA ARG A 237 -17.63 -20.60 -19.80
C ARG A 237 -18.54 -20.81 -21.00
N GLY A 238 -19.43 -21.79 -20.92
CA GLY A 238 -20.41 -22.13 -21.95
C GLY A 238 -21.65 -22.85 -21.42
N GLY A 239 -21.75 -23.06 -20.10
CA GLY A 239 -22.93 -23.64 -19.48
C GLY A 239 -24.11 -22.67 -19.43
N LEU A 240 -25.18 -23.08 -18.76
CA LEU A 240 -26.35 -22.24 -18.53
C LEU A 240 -26.45 -21.72 -17.09
N GLY A 241 -25.58 -22.21 -16.20
CA GLY A 241 -25.59 -21.83 -14.80
C GLY A 241 -25.40 -20.33 -14.60
N ARG A 242 -26.00 -19.79 -13.54
CA ARG A 242 -25.87 -18.38 -13.17
C ARG A 242 -25.44 -18.24 -11.72
N LEU A 243 -24.42 -17.43 -11.49
CA LEU A 243 -23.91 -17.12 -10.17
C LEU A 243 -24.11 -15.64 -9.89
N THR A 244 -24.81 -15.29 -8.82
CA THR A 244 -24.86 -13.92 -8.30
C THR A 244 -24.08 -13.86 -6.99
N VAL A 245 -23.16 -12.91 -6.91
CA VAL A 245 -22.45 -12.59 -5.67
C VAL A 245 -22.94 -11.25 -5.17
N ASN A 246 -23.33 -11.21 -3.90
CA ASN A 246 -23.67 -9.99 -3.18
C ASN A 246 -22.58 -9.69 -2.16
N ASN A 247 -21.78 -8.66 -2.42
CA ASN A 247 -20.79 -8.19 -1.47
C ASN A 247 -21.42 -7.15 -0.54
N GLY A 248 -22.02 -7.60 0.57
CA GLY A 248 -22.53 -6.72 1.62
C GLY A 248 -21.50 -6.32 2.66
N THR A 249 -20.20 -6.49 2.39
CA THR A 249 -19.13 -6.08 3.30
C THR A 249 -18.73 -4.61 3.08
N SER A 250 -17.92 -4.06 3.98
CA SER A 250 -17.36 -2.70 3.88
C SER A 250 -16.18 -2.59 2.88
N SER A 251 -15.68 -3.70 2.35
CA SER A 251 -14.50 -3.78 1.49
C SER A 251 -14.84 -4.34 0.11
N ASP A 252 -13.99 -4.13 -0.89
CA ASP A 252 -14.15 -4.84 -2.16
C ASP A 252 -13.81 -6.31 -2.00
N ALA A 253 -14.29 -7.12 -2.93
CA ALA A 253 -14.04 -8.55 -2.92
C ALA A 253 -13.61 -9.06 -4.29
N VAL A 254 -12.78 -10.10 -4.29
CA VAL A 254 -12.59 -10.98 -5.43
C VAL A 254 -13.07 -12.37 -5.04
N VAL A 255 -14.01 -12.90 -5.82
CA VAL A 255 -14.54 -14.25 -5.65
C VAL A 255 -13.94 -15.15 -6.72
N THR A 256 -13.29 -16.22 -6.28
CA THR A 256 -12.62 -17.20 -7.13
C THR A 256 -13.31 -18.55 -7.01
N LEU A 257 -13.75 -19.10 -8.15
CA LEU A 257 -14.32 -20.44 -8.21
C LEU A 257 -13.28 -21.41 -8.74
N THR A 258 -13.07 -22.52 -8.03
CA THR A 258 -12.15 -23.58 -8.45
C THR A 258 -12.87 -24.91 -8.65
N ARG A 259 -12.33 -25.74 -9.56
CA ARG A 259 -12.69 -27.16 -9.71
C ARG A 259 -11.45 -27.98 -9.38
N GLY A 260 -11.46 -28.61 -8.20
CA GLY A 260 -10.24 -29.14 -7.62
C GLY A 260 -9.22 -28.02 -7.44
N THR A 261 -8.03 -28.17 -8.03
CA THR A 261 -6.95 -27.17 -7.98
C THR A 261 -7.01 -26.13 -9.09
N ARG A 262 -7.90 -26.28 -10.09
CA ARG A 262 -7.94 -25.39 -11.25
C ARG A 262 -8.92 -24.24 -11.03
N THR A 263 -8.44 -23.01 -11.13
CA THR A 263 -9.30 -21.82 -11.15
C THR A 263 -10.16 -21.80 -12.42
N ALA A 264 -11.48 -21.83 -12.24
CA ALA A 264 -12.43 -21.70 -13.32
C ALA A 264 -12.59 -20.25 -13.75
N PHE A 265 -12.89 -19.35 -12.81
CA PHE A 265 -12.91 -17.90 -13.03
C PHE A 265 -12.81 -17.15 -11.70
N SER A 266 -12.42 -15.88 -11.78
CA SER A 266 -12.37 -14.95 -10.66
C SER A 266 -13.06 -13.65 -11.02
N LEU A 267 -13.92 -13.16 -10.13
CA LEU A 267 -14.78 -12.00 -10.34
C LEU A 267 -14.53 -10.94 -9.28
N TYR A 268 -14.37 -9.70 -9.71
CA TYR A 268 -14.30 -8.55 -8.82
C TYR A 268 -15.69 -8.01 -8.50
N VAL A 269 -15.99 -7.82 -7.21
CA VAL A 269 -17.29 -7.33 -6.72
C VAL A 269 -17.05 -6.18 -5.76
N ARG A 270 -17.55 -4.99 -6.10
CA ARG A 270 -17.35 -3.81 -5.26
C ARG A 270 -18.10 -3.91 -3.93
N LYS A 271 -17.59 -3.22 -2.91
CA LYS A 271 -18.29 -3.08 -1.61
C LYS A 271 -19.74 -2.64 -1.80
N GLY A 272 -20.65 -3.22 -1.02
CA GLY A 272 -22.10 -2.97 -1.09
C GLY A 272 -22.77 -3.33 -2.43
N SER A 273 -22.06 -3.97 -3.37
CA SER A 273 -22.55 -4.19 -4.73
C SER A 273 -22.83 -5.66 -5.01
N LYS A 274 -23.60 -5.91 -6.08
CA LYS A 274 -23.89 -7.25 -6.60
C LYS A 274 -23.29 -7.42 -7.98
N ALA A 275 -22.82 -8.61 -8.30
CA ALA A 275 -22.37 -8.97 -9.64
C ALA A 275 -22.88 -10.35 -10.02
N THR A 276 -23.29 -10.52 -11.29
CA THR A 276 -23.80 -11.79 -11.81
C THR A 276 -22.92 -12.29 -12.94
N VAL A 277 -22.41 -13.51 -12.77
CA VAL A 277 -21.74 -14.28 -13.82
C VAL A 277 -22.77 -15.16 -14.49
N ARG A 278 -22.82 -15.06 -15.82
CA ARG A 278 -23.62 -15.93 -16.68
C ARG A 278 -22.73 -17.02 -17.27
N SER A 279 -23.38 -18.04 -17.81
CA SER A 279 -22.74 -19.13 -18.54
C SER A 279 -21.79 -20.01 -17.72
N VAL A 280 -22.13 -20.25 -16.45
CA VAL A 280 -21.36 -21.12 -15.57
C VAL A 280 -21.57 -22.58 -15.99
N ASN A 281 -20.47 -23.30 -16.21
CA ASN A 281 -20.49 -24.71 -16.58
C ASN A 281 -21.03 -25.58 -15.44
N SER A 282 -21.75 -26.65 -15.75
CA SER A 282 -22.17 -27.64 -14.76
C SER A 282 -20.97 -28.29 -14.07
N GLY A 283 -21.02 -28.44 -12.75
CA GLY A 283 -19.96 -29.02 -11.92
C GLY A 283 -20.03 -28.55 -10.48
N ALA A 284 -19.25 -29.19 -9.62
CA ALA A 284 -19.06 -28.80 -8.22
C ALA A 284 -17.83 -27.90 -8.10
N TYR A 285 -17.99 -26.76 -7.42
CA TYR A 285 -16.93 -25.77 -7.26
C TYR A 285 -16.70 -25.44 -5.79
N THR A 286 -15.43 -25.21 -5.43
CA THR A 286 -15.11 -24.53 -4.17
C THR A 286 -15.10 -23.03 -4.42
N VAL A 287 -15.74 -22.27 -3.54
CA VAL A 287 -15.86 -20.82 -3.65
C VAL A 287 -14.93 -20.16 -2.64
N TYR A 288 -13.88 -19.53 -3.14
CA TYR A 288 -12.97 -18.71 -2.35
C TYR A 288 -13.34 -17.24 -2.53
N PHE A 289 -13.13 -16.42 -1.51
CA PHE A 289 -13.18 -14.99 -1.66
C PHE A 289 -12.11 -14.32 -0.81
N THR A 290 -11.58 -13.24 -1.35
CA THR A 290 -10.73 -12.32 -0.61
C THR A 290 -11.40 -10.97 -0.59
N THR A 291 -11.37 -10.29 0.55
CA THR A 291 -11.79 -8.90 0.66
C THR A 291 -10.58 -8.01 0.88
N GLY A 292 -10.69 -6.72 0.60
CA GLY A 292 -9.64 -5.75 0.90
C GLY A 292 -9.81 -4.42 0.17
N GLU A 293 -8.75 -3.61 0.24
CA GLU A 293 -8.67 -2.29 -0.39
C GLU A 293 -7.47 -2.18 -1.32
N ASP A 294 -7.52 -1.18 -2.21
CA ASP A 294 -6.48 -0.83 -3.17
C ASP A 294 -6.01 -2.03 -4.02
N TRP A 295 -6.79 -2.33 -5.04
CA TRP A 295 -6.52 -3.41 -5.96
C TRP A 295 -5.22 -3.20 -6.77
N ASN A 296 -4.30 -4.14 -6.64
CA ASN A 296 -3.09 -4.21 -7.47
C ASN A 296 -3.31 -5.20 -8.63
N GLY A 297 -3.48 -4.68 -9.84
CA GLY A 297 -3.69 -5.51 -11.04
C GLY A 297 -2.52 -6.42 -11.40
N GLY A 298 -1.29 -6.01 -11.10
CA GLY A 298 -0.07 -6.80 -11.34
C GLY A 298 0.04 -8.00 -10.38
N LYS A 299 -0.27 -7.79 -9.09
CA LYS A 299 -0.30 -8.85 -8.06
C LYS A 299 -1.61 -9.65 -8.05
N ARG A 300 -2.65 -9.15 -8.73
CA ARG A 300 -4.04 -9.65 -8.66
C ARG A 300 -4.51 -9.83 -7.22
N SER A 301 -4.22 -8.85 -6.37
CA SER A 301 -4.57 -8.87 -4.96
C SER A 301 -4.83 -7.48 -4.42
N PHE A 302 -5.48 -7.42 -3.27
CA PHE A 302 -5.57 -6.21 -2.46
C PHE A 302 -4.26 -5.97 -1.72
N THR A 303 -3.96 -4.70 -1.44
CA THR A 303 -2.73 -4.33 -0.73
C THR A 303 -2.97 -4.11 0.76
N ARG A 304 -4.21 -3.81 1.17
CA ARG A 304 -4.55 -3.49 2.57
C ARG A 304 -5.83 -4.17 3.04
N GLY A 305 -5.87 -4.42 4.36
CA GLY A 305 -7.06 -4.90 5.07
C GLY A 305 -7.61 -6.21 4.53
N CYS A 306 -6.74 -7.12 4.07
CA CYS A 306 -7.23 -8.29 3.35
C CYS A 306 -7.70 -9.40 4.27
N SER A 307 -8.84 -10.00 3.91
CA SER A 307 -9.27 -11.30 4.44
C SER A 307 -9.22 -12.34 3.33
N PHE A 308 -9.01 -13.60 3.70
CA PHE A 308 -9.00 -14.73 2.78
C PHE A 308 -9.86 -15.83 3.38
N GLU A 309 -10.93 -16.19 2.68
CA GLU A 309 -11.93 -17.12 3.17
C GLU A 309 -12.41 -18.02 2.05
N LYS A 310 -13.01 -19.14 2.42
CA LYS A 310 -13.76 -20.03 1.53
C LYS A 310 -15.11 -20.36 2.14
N PHE A 311 -16.10 -20.61 1.29
CA PHE A 311 -17.31 -21.28 1.71
C PHE A 311 -17.02 -22.77 1.97
N ASP A 312 -17.57 -23.31 3.05
CA ASP A 312 -17.41 -24.72 3.39
C ASP A 312 -18.21 -25.61 2.44
N ASP A 313 -19.38 -25.13 2.02
CA ASP A 313 -20.23 -25.79 1.03
C ASP A 313 -19.76 -25.54 -0.40
N LYS A 314 -19.84 -26.58 -1.22
CA LYS A 314 -19.56 -26.49 -2.66
C LYS A 314 -20.71 -25.83 -3.41
N ALA A 315 -20.37 -24.97 -4.36
CA ALA A 315 -21.31 -24.45 -5.35
C ALA A 315 -21.55 -25.51 -6.44
N ASN A 316 -22.72 -26.13 -6.45
CA ASN A 316 -23.07 -27.19 -7.39
C ASN A 316 -23.96 -26.66 -8.51
N PHE A 317 -23.40 -26.54 -9.72
CA PHE A 317 -24.16 -26.18 -10.92
C PHE A 317 -24.57 -27.44 -11.69
N ARG A 318 -25.84 -27.54 -12.03
CA ARG A 318 -26.38 -28.64 -12.84
C ARG A 318 -27.25 -28.08 -13.96
N THR A 319 -27.15 -28.69 -15.12
CA THR A 319 -28.00 -28.42 -16.28
C THR A 319 -28.57 -29.75 -16.76
N VAL A 320 -29.89 -29.86 -16.87
CA VAL A 320 -30.60 -31.07 -17.31
C VAL A 320 -31.66 -30.72 -18.34
N ARG A 321 -31.84 -31.59 -19.33
CA ARG A 321 -32.97 -31.50 -20.25
C ARG A 321 -34.21 -32.07 -19.56
N VAL A 322 -35.33 -31.38 -19.68
CA VAL A 322 -36.63 -31.78 -19.15
C VAL A 322 -37.69 -31.63 -20.23
N ALA A 323 -38.87 -32.24 -20.03
CA ALA A 323 -40.02 -31.96 -20.89
C ALA A 323 -40.31 -30.45 -20.88
N GLY A 324 -40.31 -29.82 -22.06
CA GLY A 324 -40.55 -28.38 -22.22
C GLY A 324 -39.33 -27.46 -22.12
N GLY A 325 -38.10 -27.98 -21.96
CA GLY A 325 -36.90 -27.13 -22.07
C GLY A 325 -35.66 -27.66 -21.36
N THR A 326 -34.78 -26.73 -20.95
CA THR A 326 -33.56 -27.05 -20.19
C THR A 326 -33.62 -26.38 -18.82
N GLN A 327 -33.52 -27.17 -17.76
CA GLN A 327 -33.39 -26.67 -16.39
C GLN A 327 -31.93 -26.47 -16.02
N TYR A 328 -31.61 -25.36 -15.37
CA TYR A 328 -30.26 -25.07 -14.89
C TYR A 328 -30.25 -24.41 -13.51
N THR A 329 -29.13 -24.52 -12.80
CA THR A 329 -28.95 -23.96 -11.46
C THR A 329 -28.63 -22.46 -11.49
N VAL A 330 -29.30 -21.70 -10.62
CA VAL A 330 -29.00 -20.30 -10.28
C VAL A 330 -28.60 -20.23 -8.81
N LEU A 331 -27.39 -19.78 -8.53
CA LEU A 331 -26.86 -19.65 -7.17
C LEU A 331 -26.70 -18.17 -6.79
N THR A 332 -27.00 -17.85 -5.54
CA THR A 332 -26.69 -16.55 -4.94
C THR A 332 -25.88 -16.73 -3.65
N PHE A 333 -24.75 -16.03 -3.56
CA PHE A 333 -23.89 -15.98 -2.37
C PHE A 333 -23.87 -14.57 -1.80
N THR A 334 -23.95 -14.44 -0.48
CA THR A 334 -23.70 -13.18 0.23
C THR A 334 -22.38 -13.26 0.98
N LEU A 335 -21.48 -12.29 0.82
CA LEU A 335 -20.16 -12.32 1.47
C LEU A 335 -20.16 -11.78 2.90
N ASN A 336 -21.25 -11.16 3.36
CA ASN A 336 -21.40 -10.71 4.74
C ASN A 336 -22.15 -11.74 5.60
N LYS A 337 -21.96 -11.65 6.92
CA LYS A 337 -22.80 -12.40 7.86
C LYS A 337 -24.25 -11.90 7.72
N VAL A 338 -25.17 -12.85 7.59
CA VAL A 338 -26.61 -12.61 7.52
C VAL A 338 -27.20 -13.35 8.71
N PHE A 339 -28.05 -12.68 9.48
CA PHE A 339 -28.75 -13.30 10.60
C PHE A 339 -29.65 -14.43 10.07
N GLY A 340 -29.59 -15.62 10.70
CA GLY A 340 -30.24 -16.82 10.19
C GLY A 340 -29.67 -17.34 8.87
N GLY A 341 -28.46 -16.93 8.49
CA GLY A 341 -27.79 -17.42 7.29
C GLY A 341 -27.37 -18.89 7.40
N ASN A 342 -27.44 -19.60 6.28
CA ASN A 342 -27.22 -21.05 6.17
C ASN A 342 -25.83 -21.43 5.64
N ALA A 343 -24.92 -20.47 5.45
CA ALA A 343 -23.59 -20.74 4.89
C ALA A 343 -22.49 -20.36 5.88
N SER A 344 -21.59 -21.31 6.16
CA SER A 344 -20.38 -21.11 6.95
C SER A 344 -19.16 -20.88 6.04
N THR A 345 -18.14 -20.23 6.61
CA THR A 345 -16.87 -19.97 5.94
C THR A 345 -15.71 -20.37 6.84
N SER A 346 -14.62 -20.77 6.19
CA SER A 346 -13.33 -21.04 6.83
C SER A 346 -12.28 -20.06 6.33
N THR A 347 -11.42 -19.60 7.23
CA THR A 347 -10.24 -18.80 6.88
C THR A 347 -9.27 -19.63 6.03
N VAL A 348 -8.64 -18.99 5.06
CA VAL A 348 -7.65 -19.61 4.16
C VAL A 348 -6.31 -18.89 4.35
N PRO A 349 -5.20 -19.58 4.61
CA PRO A 349 -3.88 -18.96 4.63
C PRO A 349 -3.59 -18.22 3.31
N PRO A 350 -3.00 -17.01 3.32
CA PRO A 350 -2.79 -16.22 2.10
C PRO A 350 -1.99 -16.94 1.00
N GLY A 351 -1.07 -17.82 1.39
CA GLY A 351 -0.26 -18.65 0.48
C GLY A 351 -1.04 -19.79 -0.17
N GLU A 352 -2.15 -20.24 0.42
CA GLU A 352 -3.02 -21.29 -0.10
C GLU A 352 -4.19 -20.76 -0.94
N PHE A 353 -4.36 -19.43 -0.97
CA PHE A 353 -5.44 -18.82 -1.75
C PHE A 353 -5.19 -19.01 -3.26
N PRO A 354 -6.19 -19.48 -4.02
CA PRO A 354 -6.03 -19.80 -5.44
C PRO A 354 -5.67 -18.57 -6.29
N SER A 355 -4.78 -18.79 -7.26
CA SER A 355 -4.30 -17.79 -8.24
C SER A 355 -5.08 -17.79 -9.56
#